data_AF-A0A1W0AUI5-F1
#
_entry.id   AF-A0A1W0AUI5-F1
#
_cell.length_a   1.000
_cell.length_b   1.000
_cell.length_c   1.000
_cell.angle_alpha   90.00
_cell.angle_beta   90.00
_cell.angle_gamma   90.00
#
_symmetry.space_group_name_H-M   'P 1'
#
loop_
_entity.id
_entity.type
_entity.pdbx_description
1 polymer ?
#
loop_
_entity_poly.entity_id
_entity_poly.type
_entity_poly.pdbx_seq_one_letter_code
_entity_poly.pdbx_strand_id
1 'polypeptide(L)'
;MTAVDAIVLAGGRASRMGGVDKPAIVIGGRSMLDAALTAAASCGRTVVVGPHRPELDPAVVQVREVPPGSGPVAAIGAGLAALGHDPAPRVVVLAADVPFLTEWSVVDLLRRAHESGADAVFAADESGRPQYLIGVWRRSALAARLQRLDSLINQPMKALVPDETVIVPLPGIADCDTAEEVRAARAAAERDRPPVPLDEAREILRTRLTRLTAYTTELREVRGAALAAPIVAADALPRFDVSAMDGYAVAGEGPWRLRADIGFAGGQRPVGLLPGEAVQIATGAHVPDGTAFVLRDEFAVTSEDQRLHRRPGTPERSDIRRRGEDRAPGDPVAPAGTPVTAALVSAAAAVEVTEAPVRGPVRARIVMTGDEIRSEGPLQTGQTRDSIGPILPDLLTACGIRPIGRVHLRDTPHGFDEVLASVSDPGDCDLLVIVGATGSGAADQLRAALHRAEAHILVHRLRLRPGGSTVVAELPSTATVLGLPGNPFAAVATLLALAPALVEGRTAAQPARPVVGPLHNAGEIAASVPRIVPARHEPGGGWTGDPAVRTAHLGGLLDRDGLVIVPAGAVDATKVEFLPVPR
;
A
#
# COMPACT_ATOMS: atom_id res chain seq x y z
N MET A 1 44.89 14.27 -5.47
CA MET A 1 44.63 12.82 -5.38
C MET A 1 45.57 12.10 -6.34
N THR A 2 46.23 11.03 -5.93
CA THR A 2 47.03 10.19 -6.84
C THR A 2 46.13 9.58 -7.90
N ALA A 3 46.53 9.62 -9.18
CA ALA A 3 45.80 8.93 -10.24
C ALA A 3 45.67 7.43 -9.92
N VAL A 4 44.51 6.86 -10.22
CA VAL A 4 44.17 5.45 -9.95
C VAL A 4 43.28 4.92 -11.07
N ASP A 5 43.55 3.71 -11.53
CA ASP A 5 42.71 2.98 -12.49
C ASP A 5 41.98 1.82 -11.79
N ALA A 6 40.93 1.29 -12.42
CA ALA A 6 40.15 0.18 -11.89
C ALA A 6 40.07 -1.01 -12.87
N ILE A 7 40.13 -2.22 -12.31
CA ILE A 7 39.83 -3.49 -12.98
C ILE A 7 38.66 -4.12 -12.22
N VAL A 8 37.52 -4.25 -12.89
CA VAL A 8 36.32 -4.89 -12.36
C VAL A 8 36.18 -6.27 -12.97
N LEU A 9 36.17 -7.30 -12.13
CA LEU A 9 36.10 -8.69 -12.54
C LEU A 9 34.64 -9.14 -12.56
N ALA A 10 34.06 -9.22 -13.77
CA ALA A 10 32.67 -9.58 -14.03
C ALA A 10 32.53 -10.97 -14.66
N GLY A 11 33.50 -11.86 -14.40
CA GLY A 11 33.55 -13.23 -14.90
C GLY A 11 33.46 -14.27 -13.78
N GLY A 12 32.92 -15.44 -14.08
CA GLY A 12 32.83 -16.58 -13.16
C GLY A 12 31.88 -17.65 -13.69
N ARG A 13 32.12 -18.93 -13.38
CA ARG A 13 31.29 -20.05 -13.91
C ARG A 13 29.96 -20.24 -13.18
N ALA A 14 29.69 -19.47 -12.11
CA ALA A 14 28.46 -19.53 -11.30
C ALA A 14 27.93 -20.97 -11.08
N SER A 15 28.84 -21.93 -10.89
CA SER A 15 28.53 -23.36 -10.92
C SER A 15 27.60 -23.78 -9.77
N ARG A 16 27.64 -23.04 -8.66
CA ARG A 16 26.76 -23.21 -7.49
C ARG A 16 25.36 -22.60 -7.66
N MET A 17 25.14 -21.82 -8.72
CA MET A 17 23.86 -21.15 -9.02
C MET A 17 23.31 -21.55 -10.40
N GLY A 18 23.65 -22.74 -10.88
CA GLY A 18 23.12 -23.25 -12.15
C GLY A 18 23.56 -22.48 -13.41
N GLY A 19 24.67 -21.74 -13.35
CA GLY A 19 25.19 -20.97 -14.49
C GLY A 19 24.59 -19.57 -14.66
N VAL A 20 23.87 -19.05 -13.66
CA VAL A 20 23.31 -17.68 -13.66
C VAL A 20 24.43 -16.63 -13.71
N ASP A 21 24.22 -15.57 -14.50
CA ASP A 21 25.11 -14.42 -14.57
C ASP A 21 25.05 -13.60 -13.25
N LYS A 22 25.90 -13.96 -12.29
CA LYS A 22 25.95 -13.35 -10.95
C LYS A 22 26.05 -11.81 -11.01
N PRO A 23 27.01 -11.19 -11.73
CA PRO A 23 27.10 -9.73 -11.80
C PRO A 23 25.81 -9.02 -12.24
N ALA A 24 24.95 -9.66 -13.03
CA ALA A 24 23.68 -9.09 -13.49
C ALA A 24 22.55 -9.18 -12.45
N ILE A 25 22.71 -9.92 -11.36
CA ILE A 25 21.69 -10.03 -10.31
C ILE A 25 21.49 -8.67 -9.65
N VAL A 26 20.24 -8.22 -9.60
CA VAL A 26 19.83 -6.95 -8.98
C VAL A 26 19.62 -7.11 -7.48
N ILE A 27 20.25 -6.25 -6.69
CA ILE A 27 20.10 -6.13 -5.22
C ILE A 27 19.89 -4.64 -4.89
N GLY A 28 18.81 -4.31 -4.18
CA GLY A 28 18.51 -2.91 -3.82
C GLY A 28 18.24 -1.99 -5.02
N GLY A 29 17.79 -2.54 -6.16
CA GLY A 29 17.48 -1.77 -7.37
C GLY A 29 18.65 -1.53 -8.33
N ARG A 30 19.84 -2.06 -8.04
CA ARG A 30 21.03 -2.00 -8.92
C ARG A 30 21.64 -3.38 -9.12
N SER A 31 22.29 -3.65 -10.26
CA SER A 31 23.04 -4.90 -10.44
C SER A 31 24.31 -4.91 -9.58
N MET A 32 24.85 -6.09 -9.27
CA MET A 32 26.13 -6.18 -8.54
C MET A 32 27.30 -5.62 -9.36
N LEU A 33 27.23 -5.71 -10.69
CA LEU A 33 28.18 -5.04 -11.57
C LEU A 33 28.08 -3.51 -11.46
N ASP A 34 26.87 -2.96 -11.48
CA ASP A 34 26.67 -1.50 -11.32
C ASP A 34 27.18 -1.01 -9.97
N ALA A 35 27.04 -1.82 -8.92
CA ALA A 35 27.62 -1.53 -7.61
C ALA A 35 29.14 -1.38 -7.68
N ALA A 36 29.83 -2.32 -8.33
CA ALA A 36 31.28 -2.27 -8.51
C ALA A 36 31.74 -1.11 -9.41
N LEU A 37 31.01 -0.82 -10.49
CA LEU A 37 31.29 0.31 -11.37
C LEU A 37 31.09 1.66 -10.67
N THR A 38 30.01 1.80 -9.89
CA THR A 38 29.76 2.99 -9.08
C THR A 38 30.85 3.19 -8.03
N ALA A 39 31.31 2.10 -7.40
CA ALA A 39 32.42 2.17 -6.45
C ALA A 39 33.73 2.63 -7.10
N ALA A 40 33.94 2.30 -8.37
CA ALA A 40 35.10 2.71 -9.16
C ALA A 40 34.93 4.06 -9.87
N ALA A 41 33.84 4.80 -9.65
CA ALA A 41 33.51 6.00 -10.44
C ALA A 41 34.55 7.13 -10.34
N SER A 42 35.31 7.20 -9.24
CA SER A 42 36.40 8.17 -9.07
C SER A 42 37.75 7.71 -9.66
N CYS A 43 37.82 6.53 -10.25
CA CYS A 43 39.01 6.06 -10.97
C CYS A 43 39.08 6.69 -12.37
N GLY A 44 40.30 6.90 -12.87
CA GLY A 44 40.54 7.53 -14.17
C GLY A 44 40.09 6.65 -15.34
N ARG A 45 40.55 5.40 -15.38
CA ARG A 45 40.09 4.38 -16.36
C ARG A 45 39.52 3.18 -15.63
N THR A 46 38.41 2.64 -16.15
CA THR A 46 37.80 1.42 -15.62
C THR A 46 37.73 0.38 -16.73
N VAL A 47 38.32 -0.79 -16.47
CA VAL A 47 38.26 -1.97 -17.35
C VAL A 47 37.38 -3.04 -16.70
N VAL A 48 36.39 -3.52 -17.44
CA VAL A 48 35.58 -4.68 -17.04
C VAL A 48 36.13 -5.93 -17.72
N VAL A 49 36.42 -6.97 -16.94
CA VAL A 49 36.94 -8.25 -17.44
C VAL A 49 35.87 -9.33 -17.30
N GLY A 50 35.39 -9.86 -18.43
CA GLY A 50 34.35 -10.89 -18.45
C GLY A 50 33.67 -11.03 -19.82
N PRO A 51 32.50 -11.71 -19.88
CA PRO A 51 31.64 -11.69 -21.06
C PRO A 51 31.28 -10.25 -21.47
N HIS A 52 31.16 -9.99 -22.78
CA HIS A 52 30.79 -8.68 -23.29
C HIS A 52 29.35 -8.31 -22.89
N ARG A 53 29.16 -7.05 -22.48
CA ARG A 53 27.91 -6.49 -21.96
C ARG A 53 27.53 -5.23 -22.75
N PRO A 54 26.53 -5.30 -23.64
CA PRO A 54 26.13 -4.16 -24.46
C PRO A 54 25.49 -3.02 -23.66
N GLU A 55 25.02 -3.29 -22.45
CA GLU A 55 24.37 -2.33 -21.55
C GLU A 55 25.33 -1.34 -20.87
N LEU A 56 26.64 -1.61 -20.89
CA LEU A 56 27.64 -0.74 -20.25
C LEU A 56 27.93 0.51 -21.08
N ASP A 57 28.32 1.59 -20.41
CA ASP A 57 28.77 2.83 -21.05
C ASP A 57 29.88 2.53 -22.07
N PRO A 58 29.80 3.04 -23.32
CA PRO A 58 30.84 2.84 -24.33
C PRO A 58 32.25 3.28 -23.92
N ALA A 59 32.38 4.17 -22.93
CA ALA A 59 33.65 4.59 -22.36
C ALA A 59 34.31 3.51 -21.46
N VAL A 60 33.55 2.52 -20.98
CA VAL A 60 34.07 1.42 -20.17
C VAL A 60 34.73 0.40 -21.09
N VAL A 61 36.04 0.21 -20.92
CA VAL A 61 36.80 -0.76 -21.70
C VAL A 61 36.43 -2.17 -21.24
N GLN A 62 36.01 -3.02 -22.18
CA GLN A 62 35.64 -4.40 -21.88
C GLN A 62 36.63 -5.36 -22.52
N VAL A 63 37.19 -6.27 -21.72
CA VAL A 63 38.08 -7.33 -22.21
C VAL A 63 37.69 -8.67 -21.59
N ARG A 64 38.29 -9.75 -22.09
CA ARG A 64 38.07 -11.10 -21.56
C ARG A 64 39.39 -11.84 -21.51
N GLU A 65 39.60 -12.61 -20.45
CA GLU A 65 40.74 -13.51 -20.34
C GLU A 65 40.68 -14.61 -21.40
N VAL A 66 41.87 -15.04 -21.85
CA VAL A 66 42.02 -16.08 -22.88
C VAL A 66 42.88 -17.22 -22.32
N PRO A 67 42.37 -18.47 -22.30
CA PRO A 67 41.01 -18.87 -22.66
C PRO A 67 39.96 -18.37 -21.63
N PRO A 68 38.69 -18.18 -22.01
CA PRO A 68 37.64 -17.80 -21.08
C PRO A 68 37.50 -18.75 -19.88
N GLY A 69 37.30 -18.21 -18.69
CA GLY A 69 37.18 -18.98 -17.46
C GLY A 69 38.52 -19.43 -16.87
N SER A 70 39.63 -18.80 -17.26
CA SER A 70 40.98 -19.10 -16.73
C SER A 70 41.24 -18.62 -15.30
N GLY A 71 40.22 -18.13 -14.60
CA GLY A 71 40.31 -17.71 -13.20
C GLY A 71 40.73 -16.24 -12.99
N PRO A 72 40.76 -15.79 -11.73
CA PRO A 72 40.87 -14.37 -11.38
C PRO A 72 42.24 -13.75 -11.75
N VAL A 73 43.34 -14.49 -11.63
CA VAL A 73 44.68 -13.99 -11.97
C VAL A 73 44.80 -13.73 -13.47
N ALA A 74 44.30 -14.62 -14.32
CA ALA A 74 44.24 -14.40 -15.77
C ALA A 74 43.37 -13.19 -16.13
N ALA A 75 42.24 -13.01 -15.43
CA ALA A 75 41.37 -11.85 -15.62
C ALA A 75 42.05 -10.54 -15.22
N ILE A 76 42.75 -10.49 -14.09
CA ILE A 76 43.55 -9.32 -13.69
C ILE A 76 44.64 -9.03 -14.71
N GLY A 77 45.33 -10.05 -15.23
CA GLY A 77 46.34 -9.89 -16.28
C GLY A 77 45.77 -9.26 -17.56
N ALA A 78 44.62 -9.74 -18.02
CA ALA A 78 43.91 -9.17 -19.17
C ALA A 78 43.48 -7.72 -18.92
N GLY A 79 42.91 -7.44 -17.74
CA GLY A 79 42.52 -6.09 -17.34
C GLY A 79 43.70 -5.11 -17.27
N LEU A 80 44.83 -5.55 -16.71
CA LEU A 80 46.03 -4.72 -16.56
C LEU A 80 46.64 -4.35 -17.92
N ALA A 81 46.62 -5.29 -18.88
CA ALA A 81 47.06 -5.05 -20.26
C ALA A 81 46.14 -4.06 -20.99
N ALA A 82 44.83 -4.11 -20.72
CA ALA A 82 43.83 -3.24 -21.35
C ALA A 82 43.85 -1.79 -20.84
N LEU A 83 44.49 -1.51 -19.71
CA LEU A 83 44.65 -0.15 -19.19
C LEU A 83 45.54 0.77 -20.07
N GLY A 84 46.23 0.21 -21.07
CA GLY A 84 46.87 0.96 -22.15
C GLY A 84 48.17 1.70 -21.76
N HIS A 85 48.50 2.74 -22.54
CA HIS A 85 49.70 3.57 -22.38
C HIS A 85 49.45 4.74 -21.40
N ASP A 86 50.46 5.07 -20.60
CA ASP A 86 50.40 6.00 -19.44
C ASP A 86 49.35 5.65 -18.36
N PRO A 87 49.47 4.48 -17.71
CA PRO A 87 48.54 4.05 -16.68
C PRO A 87 48.85 4.67 -15.31
N ALA A 88 47.81 4.75 -14.47
CA ALA A 88 47.97 5.20 -13.10
C ALA A 88 48.98 4.34 -12.30
N PRO A 89 49.71 4.94 -11.33
CA PRO A 89 50.65 4.20 -10.48
C PRO A 89 49.95 3.19 -9.55
N ARG A 90 48.64 3.31 -9.37
CA ARG A 90 47.81 2.42 -8.56
C ARG A 90 46.65 1.87 -9.37
N VAL A 91 46.27 0.64 -9.05
CA VAL A 91 45.13 -0.06 -9.64
C VAL A 91 44.24 -0.61 -8.52
N VAL A 92 42.95 -0.34 -8.60
CA VAL A 92 41.92 -1.00 -7.79
C VAL A 92 41.47 -2.26 -8.53
N VAL A 93 41.42 -3.39 -7.85
CA VAL A 93 40.80 -4.62 -8.35
C VAL A 93 39.53 -4.85 -7.53
N LEU A 94 38.39 -5.00 -8.21
CA LEU A 94 37.08 -5.23 -7.60
C LEU A 94 36.41 -6.48 -8.18
N ALA A 95 35.79 -7.29 -7.34
CA ALA A 95 34.87 -8.33 -7.77
C ALA A 95 33.47 -7.74 -8.01
N ALA A 96 32.76 -8.25 -9.02
CA ALA A 96 31.41 -7.80 -9.39
C ALA A 96 30.28 -8.62 -8.72
N ASP A 97 30.57 -9.34 -7.64
CA ASP A 97 29.62 -10.15 -6.84
C ASP A 97 29.43 -9.63 -5.40
N VAL A 98 29.80 -8.37 -5.17
CA VAL A 98 29.76 -7.70 -3.86
C VAL A 98 28.71 -6.58 -3.91
N PRO A 99 27.46 -6.82 -3.50
CA PRO A 99 26.34 -5.91 -3.76
C PRO A 99 26.41 -4.57 -3.03
N PHE A 100 27.08 -4.52 -1.89
CA PHE A 100 27.15 -3.34 -1.02
C PHE A 100 28.47 -2.57 -1.15
N LEU A 101 29.27 -2.87 -2.16
CA LEU A 101 30.47 -2.10 -2.45
C LEU A 101 30.09 -0.64 -2.78
N THR A 102 30.84 0.31 -2.23
CA THR A 102 30.60 1.75 -2.38
C THR A 102 31.88 2.49 -2.78
N GLU A 103 31.72 3.73 -3.27
CA GLU A 103 32.87 4.61 -3.54
C GLU A 103 33.69 4.87 -2.27
N TRP A 104 33.03 5.00 -1.11
CA TRP A 104 33.71 5.15 0.18
C TRP A 104 34.65 3.97 0.46
N SER A 105 34.23 2.74 0.14
CA SER A 105 35.07 1.54 0.31
C SER A 105 36.39 1.66 -0.48
N VAL A 106 36.32 2.13 -1.73
CA VAL A 106 37.50 2.33 -2.59
C VAL A 106 38.36 3.48 -2.07
N VAL A 107 37.75 4.59 -1.68
CA VAL A 107 38.45 5.75 -1.10
C VAL A 107 39.19 5.38 0.19
N ASP A 108 38.58 4.56 1.06
CA ASP A 108 39.24 4.13 2.30
C ASP A 108 40.43 3.19 2.02
N LEU A 109 40.28 2.23 1.10
CA LEU A 109 41.41 1.38 0.67
C LEU A 109 42.56 2.21 0.09
N LEU A 110 42.25 3.24 -0.73
CA LEU A 110 43.26 4.13 -1.31
C LEU A 110 43.98 4.94 -0.24
N ARG A 111 43.24 5.48 0.73
CA ARG A 111 43.78 6.18 1.90
C ARG A 111 44.72 5.27 2.70
N ARG A 112 44.29 4.06 3.03
CA ARG A 112 45.09 3.05 3.75
C ARG A 112 46.34 2.63 3.00
N ALA A 113 46.24 2.47 1.67
CA ALA A 113 47.38 2.19 0.82
C ALA A 113 48.36 3.38 0.75
N HIS A 114 47.87 4.62 0.87
CA HIS A 114 48.73 5.80 0.92
C HIS A 114 49.48 5.89 2.26
N GLU A 115 48.76 5.70 3.37
CA GLU A 115 49.32 5.77 4.73
C GLU A 115 50.33 4.67 5.03
N SER A 116 50.08 3.44 4.56
CA SER A 116 50.95 2.29 4.83
C SER A 116 52.17 2.20 3.92
N GLY A 117 52.08 2.77 2.70
CA GLY A 117 53.10 2.59 1.67
C GLY A 117 53.18 1.16 1.08
N ALA A 118 52.28 0.26 1.48
CA ALA A 118 52.27 -1.15 1.10
C ALA A 118 52.06 -1.35 -0.41
N ASP A 119 52.57 -2.47 -0.93
CA ASP A 119 52.40 -2.85 -2.33
C ASP A 119 50.98 -3.30 -2.66
N ALA A 120 50.25 -3.82 -1.67
CA ALA A 120 48.83 -4.16 -1.78
C ALA A 120 48.08 -3.93 -0.46
N VAL A 121 46.83 -3.48 -0.58
CA VAL A 121 45.86 -3.37 0.53
C VAL A 121 44.58 -4.05 0.12
N PHE A 122 44.09 -5.00 0.92
CA PHE A 122 42.84 -5.72 0.67
C PHE A 122 41.79 -5.42 1.72
N ALA A 123 40.53 -5.52 1.31
CA ALA A 123 39.43 -5.53 2.26
C ALA A 123 39.37 -6.88 3.01
N ALA A 124 38.84 -6.86 4.22
CA ALA A 124 38.33 -8.02 4.91
C ALA A 124 36.84 -7.85 5.19
N ASP A 125 36.09 -8.94 5.08
CA ASP A 125 34.67 -8.95 5.45
C ASP A 125 34.47 -8.92 6.98
N GLU A 126 33.21 -8.93 7.41
CA GLU A 126 32.80 -8.83 8.81
C GLU A 126 33.27 -10.02 9.68
N SER A 127 33.66 -11.15 9.06
CA SER A 127 34.27 -12.29 9.76
C SER A 127 35.79 -12.13 9.94
N GLY A 128 36.37 -11.06 9.40
CA GLY A 128 37.81 -10.82 9.35
C GLY A 128 38.51 -11.59 8.23
N ARG A 129 37.76 -12.24 7.33
CA ARG A 129 38.34 -12.99 6.22
C ARG A 129 38.79 -12.04 5.10
N PRO A 130 40.03 -12.16 4.61
CA PRO A 130 40.52 -11.31 3.53
C PRO A 130 39.81 -11.61 2.20
N GLN A 131 39.41 -10.54 1.52
CA GLN A 131 38.76 -10.56 0.21
C GLN A 131 39.75 -10.05 -0.85
N TYR A 132 40.59 -10.95 -1.36
CA TYR A 132 41.72 -10.58 -2.24
C TYR A 132 41.34 -9.99 -3.60
N LEU A 133 40.07 -10.13 -4.01
CA LEU A 133 39.53 -9.52 -5.22
C LEU A 133 38.99 -8.10 -4.99
N ILE A 134 39.19 -7.55 -3.80
CA ILE A 134 38.75 -6.21 -3.41
C ILE A 134 39.94 -5.54 -2.75
N GLY A 135 40.74 -4.85 -3.56
CA GLY A 135 41.99 -4.29 -3.08
C GLY A 135 42.64 -3.26 -3.99
N VAL A 136 43.52 -2.47 -3.39
CA VAL A 136 44.35 -1.48 -4.07
C VAL A 136 45.76 -2.03 -4.19
N TRP A 137 46.32 -1.94 -5.39
CA TRP A 137 47.65 -2.41 -5.72
C TRP A 137 48.52 -1.26 -6.20
N ARG A 138 49.80 -1.28 -5.82
CA ARG A 138 50.84 -0.59 -6.57
C ARG A 138 51.00 -1.32 -7.91
N ARG A 139 50.81 -0.59 -9.02
CA ARG A 139 50.76 -1.19 -10.36
C ARG A 139 52.03 -1.98 -10.69
N SER A 140 53.20 -1.43 -10.37
CA SER A 140 54.49 -2.07 -10.62
C SER A 140 54.65 -3.39 -9.87
N ALA A 141 54.19 -3.46 -8.61
CA ALA A 141 54.24 -4.67 -7.80
C ALA A 141 53.31 -5.76 -8.37
N LEU A 142 52.08 -5.40 -8.75
CA LEU A 142 51.14 -6.33 -9.38
C LEU A 142 51.68 -6.87 -10.71
N ALA A 143 52.23 -5.99 -11.56
CA ALA A 143 52.83 -6.37 -12.84
C ALA A 143 54.02 -7.32 -12.65
N ALA A 144 54.93 -7.02 -11.71
CA ALA A 144 56.08 -7.86 -11.41
C ALA A 144 55.66 -9.24 -10.88
N ARG A 145 54.60 -9.31 -10.07
CA ARG A 145 54.06 -10.58 -9.57
C ARG A 145 53.47 -11.43 -10.70
N LEU A 146 52.71 -10.83 -11.60
CA LEU A 146 52.17 -11.51 -12.78
C LEU A 146 53.28 -12.08 -13.67
N GLN A 147 54.38 -11.34 -13.88
CA GLN A 147 55.50 -11.76 -14.72
C GLN A 147 56.34 -12.91 -14.13
N ARG A 148 56.25 -13.16 -12.83
CA ARG A 148 56.97 -14.27 -12.16
C ARG A 148 56.23 -15.60 -12.27
N LEU A 149 54.98 -15.60 -12.70
CA LEU A 149 54.20 -16.82 -12.87
C LEU A 149 54.49 -17.42 -14.24
N ASP A 150 54.80 -18.72 -14.28
CA ASP A 150 54.98 -19.47 -15.53
C ASP A 150 53.69 -19.51 -16.37
N SER A 151 52.54 -19.41 -15.72
CA SER A 151 51.22 -19.34 -16.35
C SER A 151 50.22 -18.61 -15.44
N LEU A 152 49.34 -17.81 -16.04
CA LEU A 152 48.26 -17.12 -15.34
C LEU A 152 46.98 -17.99 -15.21
N ILE A 153 46.93 -19.10 -15.95
CA ILE A 153 45.73 -19.94 -16.06
C ILE A 153 45.50 -20.70 -14.74
N ASN A 154 44.28 -20.62 -14.22
CA ASN A 154 43.80 -21.27 -13.00
C ASN A 154 44.65 -20.97 -11.75
N GLN A 155 45.35 -19.84 -11.73
CA GLN A 155 46.10 -19.41 -10.54
C GLN A 155 45.17 -18.81 -9.48
N PRO A 156 45.35 -19.15 -8.19
CA PRO A 156 44.62 -18.53 -7.10
C PRO A 156 45.17 -17.13 -6.81
N MET A 157 44.33 -16.24 -6.27
CA MET A 157 44.77 -14.88 -5.89
C MET A 157 45.97 -14.87 -4.94
N LYS A 158 46.08 -15.87 -4.06
CA LYS A 158 47.21 -16.01 -3.14
C LYS A 158 48.58 -16.05 -3.83
N ALA A 159 48.64 -16.46 -5.10
CA ALA A 159 49.89 -16.47 -5.88
C ALA A 159 50.42 -15.05 -6.18
N LEU A 160 49.54 -14.04 -6.15
CA LEU A 160 49.91 -12.64 -6.40
C LEU A 160 50.15 -11.82 -5.12
N VAL A 161 49.62 -12.28 -3.98
CA VAL A 161 49.63 -11.52 -2.70
C VAL A 161 51.08 -11.23 -2.27
N PRO A 162 51.46 -9.95 -2.07
CA PRO A 162 52.77 -9.58 -1.55
C PRO A 162 52.98 -9.99 -0.11
N ASP A 163 54.24 -10.22 0.26
CA ASP A 163 54.64 -10.58 1.63
C ASP A 163 54.30 -9.45 2.62
N GLU A 164 54.43 -8.19 2.18
CA GLU A 164 53.97 -7.00 2.90
C GLU A 164 52.64 -6.51 2.33
N THR A 165 51.55 -6.91 2.98
CA THR A 165 50.17 -6.56 2.61
C THR A 165 49.44 -6.02 3.83
N VAL A 166 48.55 -5.03 3.63
CA VAL A 166 47.63 -4.55 4.67
C VAL A 166 46.24 -5.11 4.42
N ILE A 167 45.58 -5.60 5.46
CA ILE A 167 44.19 -6.04 5.42
C ILE A 167 43.34 -5.06 6.24
N VAL A 168 42.28 -4.53 5.63
CA VAL A 168 41.43 -3.49 6.21
C VAL A 168 40.00 -4.04 6.36
N PRO A 169 39.48 -4.17 7.59
CA PRO A 169 38.08 -4.52 7.78
C PRO A 169 37.18 -3.44 7.20
N LEU A 170 36.23 -3.82 6.33
CA LEU A 170 35.29 -2.92 5.70
C LEU A 170 33.87 -3.54 5.71
N PRO A 171 32.82 -2.76 6.03
CA PRO A 171 31.45 -3.24 6.01
C PRO A 171 30.95 -3.50 4.58
N GLY A 172 30.03 -4.45 4.42
CA GLY A 172 29.37 -4.69 3.12
C GLY A 172 30.27 -5.33 2.05
N ILE A 173 31.36 -5.99 2.46
CA ILE A 173 32.35 -6.60 1.56
C ILE A 173 32.16 -8.12 1.38
N ALA A 174 31.07 -8.68 1.90
CA ALA A 174 30.72 -10.08 1.66
C ALA A 174 30.27 -10.31 0.21
N ASP A 175 30.79 -11.36 -0.42
CA ASP A 175 30.41 -11.83 -1.74
C ASP A 175 29.09 -12.62 -1.71
N CYS A 176 28.33 -12.57 -2.81
CA CYS A 176 27.10 -13.34 -2.99
C CYS A 176 27.36 -14.57 -3.87
N ASP A 177 27.56 -15.71 -3.23
CA ASP A 177 28.06 -16.92 -3.86
C ASP A 177 26.97 -17.98 -4.11
N THR A 178 25.86 -17.86 -3.38
CA THR A 178 24.70 -18.76 -3.34
C THR A 178 23.37 -17.98 -3.46
N ALA A 179 22.29 -18.70 -3.82
CA ALA A 179 20.94 -18.10 -3.87
C ALA A 179 20.41 -17.65 -2.49
N GLU A 180 20.92 -18.22 -1.40
CA GLU A 180 20.56 -17.81 -0.05
C GLU A 180 21.23 -16.49 0.33
N GLU A 181 22.51 -16.31 0.02
CA GLU A 181 23.24 -15.04 0.22
C GLU A 181 22.63 -13.91 -0.61
N VAL A 182 22.25 -14.16 -1.87
CA VAL A 182 21.54 -13.16 -2.69
C VAL A 182 20.21 -12.74 -2.04
N ARG A 183 19.45 -13.70 -1.50
CA ARG A 183 18.19 -13.39 -0.80
C ARG A 183 18.45 -12.60 0.49
N ALA A 184 19.49 -12.94 1.25
CA ALA A 184 19.88 -12.22 2.45
C ALA A 184 20.34 -10.79 2.13
N ALA A 185 21.10 -10.59 1.05
CA ALA A 185 21.52 -9.29 0.58
C ALA A 185 20.34 -8.44 0.08
N ARG A 186 19.36 -9.02 -0.61
CA ARG A 186 18.12 -8.30 -0.94
C ARG A 186 17.44 -7.78 0.32
N ALA A 187 17.17 -8.69 1.27
CA ALA A 187 16.54 -8.34 2.54
C ALA A 187 17.32 -7.25 3.32
N ALA A 188 18.65 -7.28 3.28
CA ALA A 188 19.50 -6.25 3.89
C ALA A 188 19.36 -4.89 3.18
N ALA A 189 19.38 -4.87 1.85
CA ALA A 189 19.16 -3.65 1.07
C ALA A 189 17.78 -3.03 1.34
N GLU A 190 16.74 -3.87 1.53
CA GLU A 190 15.42 -3.40 1.93
C GLU A 190 15.37 -2.83 3.35
N ARG A 191 16.20 -3.30 4.29
CA ARG A 191 16.29 -2.72 5.65
C ARG A 191 16.83 -1.29 5.64
N ASP A 192 17.78 -1.01 4.75
CA ASP A 192 18.42 0.31 4.63
C ASP A 192 17.62 1.29 3.76
N ARG A 193 16.60 0.80 3.05
CA ARG A 193 15.71 1.65 2.26
C ARG A 193 14.99 2.66 3.17
N PRO A 194 14.96 3.97 2.82
CA PRO A 194 14.31 4.98 3.65
C PRO A 194 12.81 4.67 3.80
N PRO A 195 12.22 4.87 4.99
CA PRO A 195 10.82 4.56 5.24
C PRO A 195 9.89 5.46 4.41
N VAL A 196 8.77 4.89 3.96
CA VAL A 196 7.81 5.55 3.05
C VAL A 196 6.90 6.50 3.83
N PRO A 197 6.74 7.77 3.42
CA PRO A 197 5.73 8.68 3.96
C PRO A 197 4.31 8.10 3.87
N LEU A 198 3.43 8.43 4.82
CA LEU A 198 2.07 7.87 4.87
C LEU A 198 1.26 8.16 3.61
N ASP A 199 1.32 9.39 3.08
CA ASP A 199 0.56 9.78 1.89
C ASP A 199 1.07 9.05 0.63
N GLU A 200 2.39 8.89 0.51
CA GLU A 200 3.00 8.09 -0.56
C GLU A 200 2.61 6.62 -0.44
N ALA A 201 2.60 6.06 0.77
CA ALA A 201 2.13 4.70 1.01
C ALA A 201 0.67 4.54 0.57
N ARG A 202 -0.23 5.44 0.96
CA ARG A 202 -1.64 5.43 0.54
C ARG A 202 -1.78 5.50 -0.98
N GLU A 203 -0.99 6.33 -1.65
CA GLU A 203 -1.02 6.45 -3.11
C GLU A 203 -0.51 5.17 -3.80
N ILE A 204 0.55 4.56 -3.28
CA ILE A 204 1.03 3.26 -3.74
C ILE A 204 -0.09 2.22 -3.64
N LEU A 205 -0.81 2.16 -2.52
CA LEU A 205 -1.91 1.20 -2.34
C LEU A 205 -3.04 1.43 -3.35
N ARG A 206 -3.43 2.68 -3.61
CA ARG A 206 -4.48 3.00 -4.58
C ARG A 206 -4.13 2.64 -6.01
N THR A 207 -2.86 2.78 -6.39
CA THR A 207 -2.45 2.75 -7.80
C THR A 207 -1.76 1.46 -8.22
N ARG A 208 -1.08 0.76 -7.29
CA ARG A 208 -0.24 -0.40 -7.62
C ARG A 208 -0.82 -1.75 -7.20
N LEU A 209 -1.80 -1.77 -6.31
CA LEU A 209 -2.48 -3.03 -5.96
C LEU A 209 -3.27 -3.55 -7.16
N THR A 210 -3.22 -4.86 -7.35
CA THR A 210 -4.08 -5.53 -8.33
C THR A 210 -5.54 -5.36 -7.92
N ARG A 211 -6.44 -5.10 -8.88
CA ARG A 211 -7.87 -4.93 -8.58
C ARG A 211 -8.55 -6.29 -8.44
N LEU A 212 -9.49 -6.41 -7.51
CA LEU A 212 -10.36 -7.59 -7.39
C LEU A 212 -11.20 -7.78 -8.64
N THR A 213 -11.39 -9.03 -9.07
CA THR A 213 -12.25 -9.38 -10.19
C THR A 213 -13.68 -8.88 -9.97
N ALA A 214 -14.27 -8.28 -11.00
CA ALA A 214 -15.64 -7.79 -10.92
C ALA A 214 -16.64 -8.94 -11.09
N TYR A 215 -17.77 -8.86 -10.38
CA TYR A 215 -18.88 -9.81 -10.49
C TYR A 215 -20.21 -9.07 -10.27
N THR A 216 -21.31 -9.61 -10.81
CA THR A 216 -22.67 -9.04 -10.62
C THR A 216 -23.34 -9.70 -9.43
N THR A 217 -23.97 -8.88 -8.58
CA THR A 217 -24.66 -9.34 -7.38
C THR A 217 -25.64 -8.28 -6.87
N GLU A 218 -26.47 -8.64 -5.90
CA GLU A 218 -27.37 -7.72 -5.21
C GLU A 218 -26.60 -6.71 -4.36
N LEU A 219 -26.86 -5.42 -4.60
CA LEU A 219 -26.18 -4.31 -3.92
C LEU A 219 -26.32 -4.34 -2.40
N ARG A 220 -27.45 -4.86 -1.88
CA ARG A 220 -27.71 -4.94 -0.43
C ARG A 220 -26.78 -5.92 0.30
N GLU A 221 -26.25 -6.93 -0.39
CA GLU A 221 -25.43 -8.01 0.19
C GLU A 221 -23.92 -7.70 0.18
N VAL A 222 -23.52 -6.61 -0.48
CA VAL A 222 -22.10 -6.29 -0.77
C VAL A 222 -21.71 -4.88 -0.31
N ARG A 223 -22.21 -4.46 0.85
CA ARG A 223 -21.67 -3.27 1.53
C ARG A 223 -20.15 -3.36 1.67
N GLY A 224 -19.45 -2.26 1.38
CA GLY A 224 -17.98 -2.21 1.34
C GLY A 224 -17.36 -2.56 -0.03
N ALA A 225 -18.16 -3.04 -0.99
CA ALA A 225 -17.75 -3.11 -2.39
C ALA A 225 -17.80 -1.72 -3.07
N ALA A 226 -17.35 -1.65 -4.32
CA ALA A 226 -17.57 -0.50 -5.20
C ALA A 226 -18.11 -0.94 -6.56
N LEU A 227 -18.88 -0.07 -7.21
CA LEU A 227 -19.41 -0.32 -8.55
C LEU A 227 -18.27 -0.53 -9.56
N ALA A 228 -18.30 -1.62 -10.32
CA ALA A 228 -17.35 -1.88 -11.39
C ALA A 228 -17.75 -1.23 -12.72
N ALA A 229 -19.02 -0.85 -12.87
CA ALA A 229 -19.58 -0.13 -14.01
C ALA A 229 -20.61 0.90 -13.50
N PRO A 230 -20.91 1.97 -14.27
CA PRO A 230 -21.98 2.90 -13.89
C PRO A 230 -23.34 2.20 -13.83
N ILE A 231 -24.23 2.71 -12.97
CA ILE A 231 -25.64 2.31 -12.93
C ILE A 231 -26.52 3.46 -13.41
N VAL A 232 -27.57 3.12 -14.15
CA VAL A 232 -28.58 4.04 -14.68
C VAL A 232 -29.96 3.60 -14.19
N ALA A 233 -30.90 4.54 -14.10
CA ALA A 233 -32.25 4.26 -13.64
C ALA A 233 -32.95 3.26 -14.58
N ALA A 234 -33.47 2.15 -14.04
CA ALA A 234 -34.21 1.16 -14.81
C ALA A 234 -35.68 1.57 -14.99
N ASP A 235 -36.24 2.32 -14.03
CA ASP A 235 -37.58 2.92 -14.12
C ASP A 235 -37.58 4.37 -13.61
N ALA A 236 -38.69 5.07 -13.84
CA ALA A 236 -38.91 6.44 -13.44
C ALA A 236 -39.11 6.59 -11.93
N LEU A 237 -38.64 7.70 -11.37
CA LEU A 237 -38.94 8.13 -10.00
C LEU A 237 -39.53 9.55 -10.02
N PRO A 238 -40.76 9.75 -9.49
CA PRO A 238 -41.77 8.73 -9.18
C PRO A 238 -42.16 7.88 -10.40
N ARG A 239 -42.71 6.67 -10.17
CA ARG A 239 -43.13 5.75 -11.26
C ARG A 239 -44.39 6.18 -11.99
N PHE A 240 -45.23 6.93 -11.30
CA PHE A 240 -46.52 7.42 -11.76
C PHE A 240 -46.68 8.84 -11.24
N ASP A 241 -47.66 9.57 -11.79
CA ASP A 241 -48.04 10.85 -11.21
C ASP A 241 -48.64 10.61 -9.82
N VAL A 242 -48.08 11.23 -8.79
CA VAL A 242 -48.49 11.05 -7.40
C VAL A 242 -48.84 12.38 -6.73
N SER A 243 -49.75 12.33 -5.77
CA SER A 243 -50.03 13.49 -4.94
C SER A 243 -48.84 13.82 -4.04
N ALA A 244 -48.43 15.08 -4.01
CA ALA A 244 -47.38 15.58 -3.12
C ALA A 244 -47.90 15.88 -1.70
N MET A 245 -49.23 16.01 -1.54
CA MET A 245 -49.90 16.46 -0.32
C MET A 245 -51.22 15.72 -0.09
N ASP A 246 -51.74 15.78 1.12
CA ASP A 246 -53.10 15.35 1.42
C ASP A 246 -54.10 16.42 0.94
N GLY A 247 -55.20 15.97 0.35
CA GLY A 247 -56.21 16.87 -0.21
C GLY A 247 -57.14 16.18 -1.20
N TYR A 248 -57.37 16.84 -2.33
CA TYR A 248 -58.32 16.42 -3.35
C TYR A 248 -57.72 16.51 -4.74
N ALA A 249 -57.67 15.40 -5.47
CA ALA A 249 -57.41 15.42 -6.90
C ALA A 249 -58.67 15.96 -7.59
N VAL A 250 -58.51 17.02 -8.38
CA VAL A 250 -59.64 17.71 -9.04
C VAL A 250 -59.44 17.78 -10.55
N ALA A 251 -60.54 17.71 -11.30
CA ALA A 251 -60.55 17.85 -12.76
C ALA A 251 -61.36 19.07 -13.20
N GLY A 252 -60.77 19.94 -14.01
CA GLY A 252 -61.42 21.18 -14.48
C GLY A 252 -61.57 22.25 -13.39
N GLU A 253 -62.41 23.25 -13.66
CA GLU A 253 -62.72 24.33 -12.70
C GLU A 253 -63.83 23.95 -11.72
N GLY A 254 -63.74 24.49 -10.50
CA GLY A 254 -64.69 24.22 -9.43
C GLY A 254 -65.98 25.06 -9.55
N PRO A 255 -67.01 24.75 -8.73
CA PRO A 255 -67.00 23.75 -7.67
C PRO A 255 -67.13 22.31 -8.17
N TRP A 256 -66.42 21.37 -7.54
CA TRP A 256 -66.36 19.98 -7.98
C TRP A 256 -67.33 19.09 -7.20
N ARG A 257 -67.89 18.05 -7.84
CA ARG A 257 -68.62 16.99 -7.15
C ARG A 257 -67.62 16.08 -6.45
N LEU A 258 -67.64 16.03 -5.12
CA LEU A 258 -66.78 15.13 -4.35
C LEU A 258 -67.33 13.70 -4.46
N ARG A 259 -66.52 12.80 -5.01
CA ARG A 259 -66.83 11.37 -5.04
C ARG A 259 -66.54 10.73 -3.67
N ALA A 260 -67.20 9.61 -3.41
CA ALA A 260 -67.09 8.89 -2.13
C ALA A 260 -65.85 7.98 -2.04
N ASP A 261 -65.18 7.69 -3.15
CA ASP A 261 -63.93 6.95 -3.13
C ASP A 261 -62.75 7.82 -2.70
N ILE A 262 -61.66 7.18 -2.26
CA ILE A 262 -60.46 7.84 -1.72
C ILE A 262 -59.22 7.18 -2.32
N GLY A 263 -58.27 7.99 -2.79
CA GLY A 263 -56.97 7.55 -3.26
C GLY A 263 -55.96 7.44 -2.12
N PHE A 264 -55.44 6.24 -1.86
CA PHE A 264 -54.42 5.98 -0.85
C PHE A 264 -53.08 5.57 -1.47
N ALA A 265 -51.97 5.90 -0.81
CA ALA A 265 -50.65 5.39 -1.18
C ALA A 265 -50.62 3.86 -1.08
N GLY A 266 -50.13 3.20 -2.13
CA GLY A 266 -50.13 1.73 -2.24
C GLY A 266 -51.50 1.09 -2.49
N GLY A 267 -52.59 1.87 -2.51
CA GLY A 267 -53.93 1.39 -2.84
C GLY A 267 -54.18 1.29 -4.34
N GLN A 268 -55.33 0.72 -4.71
CA GLN A 268 -55.81 0.75 -6.09
C GLN A 268 -56.05 2.21 -6.50
N ARG A 269 -55.50 2.60 -7.65
CA ARG A 269 -55.73 3.93 -8.23
C ARG A 269 -57.23 4.17 -8.39
N PRO A 270 -57.78 5.32 -7.95
CA PRO A 270 -59.18 5.64 -8.21
C PRO A 270 -59.46 5.73 -9.71
N VAL A 271 -60.70 5.43 -10.10
CA VAL A 271 -61.15 5.59 -11.49
C VAL A 271 -60.99 7.06 -11.91
N GLY A 272 -60.57 7.30 -13.16
CA GLY A 272 -60.35 8.63 -13.72
C GLY A 272 -61.47 9.64 -13.44
N LEU A 273 -61.09 10.91 -13.39
CA LEU A 273 -61.98 12.04 -13.10
C LEU A 273 -62.48 12.68 -14.40
N LEU A 274 -63.77 12.98 -14.43
CA LEU A 274 -64.36 13.86 -15.44
C LEU A 274 -64.28 15.33 -15.01
N PRO A 275 -64.30 16.30 -15.95
CA PRO A 275 -64.37 17.71 -15.60
C PRO A 275 -65.52 18.02 -14.62
N GLY A 276 -65.20 18.74 -13.54
CA GLY A 276 -66.14 19.04 -12.46
C GLY A 276 -66.21 17.97 -11.37
N GLU A 277 -65.35 16.96 -11.37
CA GLU A 277 -65.25 15.95 -10.31
C GLU A 277 -64.00 16.12 -9.43
N ALA A 278 -64.10 15.65 -8.20
CA ALA A 278 -63.01 15.57 -7.24
C ALA A 278 -63.03 14.23 -6.50
N VAL A 279 -61.85 13.75 -6.09
CA VAL A 279 -61.70 12.61 -5.20
C VAL A 279 -60.70 12.97 -4.10
N GLN A 280 -60.97 12.56 -2.86
CA GLN A 280 -60.01 12.73 -1.77
C GLN A 280 -58.77 11.88 -2.07
N ILE A 281 -57.58 12.44 -1.84
CA ILE A 281 -56.32 11.79 -2.17
C ILE A 281 -55.27 12.05 -1.08
N ALA A 282 -54.60 10.99 -0.65
CA ALA A 282 -53.50 11.07 0.30
C ALA A 282 -52.16 11.30 -0.42
N THR A 283 -51.18 11.81 0.32
CA THR A 283 -49.80 11.99 -0.10
C THR A 283 -49.22 10.66 -0.59
N GLY A 284 -48.56 10.68 -1.76
CA GLY A 284 -47.97 9.50 -2.40
C GLY A 284 -48.96 8.60 -3.15
N ALA A 285 -50.27 8.88 -3.11
CA ALA A 285 -51.25 8.14 -3.90
C ALA A 285 -51.16 8.49 -5.39
N HIS A 286 -51.39 7.49 -6.25
CA HIS A 286 -51.45 7.66 -7.69
C HIS A 286 -52.66 8.52 -8.07
N VAL A 287 -52.42 9.67 -8.71
CA VAL A 287 -53.51 10.56 -9.12
C VAL A 287 -54.35 9.91 -10.23
N PRO A 288 -55.70 10.05 -10.21
CA PRO A 288 -56.56 9.53 -11.27
C PRO A 288 -56.26 10.18 -12.63
N ASP A 289 -56.60 9.48 -13.72
CA ASP A 289 -56.53 10.08 -15.06
C ASP A 289 -57.49 11.28 -15.12
N GLY A 290 -57.11 12.33 -15.86
CA GLY A 290 -57.91 13.56 -15.95
C GLY A 290 -57.71 14.56 -14.79
N THR A 291 -56.91 14.23 -13.78
CA THR A 291 -56.55 15.17 -12.70
C THR A 291 -55.78 16.37 -13.26
N ALA A 292 -56.30 17.58 -13.00
CA ALA A 292 -55.64 18.83 -13.37
C ALA A 292 -54.58 19.24 -12.32
N PHE A 293 -54.95 19.22 -11.03
CA PHE A 293 -54.08 19.50 -9.90
C PHE A 293 -54.63 18.83 -8.63
N VAL A 294 -53.83 18.83 -7.57
CA VAL A 294 -54.27 18.46 -6.22
C VAL A 294 -54.52 19.73 -5.41
N LEU A 295 -55.73 19.87 -4.88
CA LEU A 295 -56.12 20.93 -3.95
C LEU A 295 -55.90 20.43 -2.51
N ARG A 296 -54.97 21.04 -1.78
CA ARG A 296 -54.69 20.64 -0.38
C ARG A 296 -55.91 20.78 0.53
N ASP A 297 -55.99 19.95 1.56
CA ASP A 297 -57.07 19.98 2.54
C ASP A 297 -57.26 21.37 3.16
N GLU A 298 -56.18 22.10 3.48
CA GLU A 298 -56.28 23.42 4.11
C GLU A 298 -56.85 24.49 3.17
N PHE A 299 -56.87 24.21 1.86
CA PHE A 299 -57.37 25.07 0.79
C PHE A 299 -58.73 24.63 0.26
N ALA A 300 -59.29 23.55 0.79
CA ALA A 300 -60.59 23.03 0.43
C ALA A 300 -61.66 23.39 1.48
N VAL A 301 -62.90 23.52 1.02
CA VAL A 301 -64.09 23.54 1.87
C VAL A 301 -65.21 22.80 1.17
N THR A 302 -65.88 21.90 1.88
CA THR A 302 -67.02 21.13 1.34
C THR A 302 -68.31 21.79 1.80
N SER A 303 -69.22 22.06 0.86
CA SER A 303 -70.56 22.58 1.13
C SER A 303 -71.51 21.49 1.63
N GLU A 304 -72.68 21.89 2.13
CA GLU A 304 -73.71 20.95 2.63
C GLU A 304 -74.21 19.96 1.57
N ASP A 305 -74.18 20.33 0.28
CA ASP A 305 -74.55 19.50 -0.87
C ASP A 305 -73.40 18.63 -1.41
N GLN A 306 -72.33 18.43 -0.61
CA GLN A 306 -71.15 17.61 -0.96
C GLN A 306 -70.37 18.11 -2.19
N ARG A 307 -70.40 19.42 -2.46
CA ARG A 307 -69.52 20.03 -3.45
C ARG A 307 -68.24 20.54 -2.80
N LEU A 308 -67.12 20.30 -3.46
CA LEU A 308 -65.82 20.78 -3.04
C LEU A 308 -65.57 22.17 -3.65
N HIS A 309 -65.19 23.13 -2.82
CA HIS A 309 -64.83 24.48 -3.20
C HIS A 309 -63.38 24.78 -2.80
N ARG A 310 -62.70 25.52 -3.67
CA ARG A 310 -61.44 26.17 -3.32
C ARG A 310 -61.72 27.36 -2.40
N ARG A 311 -60.97 27.48 -1.29
CA ARG A 311 -61.06 28.65 -0.41
C ARG A 311 -60.58 29.91 -1.14
N PRO A 312 -61.23 31.07 -0.94
CA PRO A 312 -60.79 32.33 -1.53
C PRO A 312 -59.35 32.70 -1.14
N GLY A 313 -58.59 33.28 -2.07
CA GLY A 313 -57.22 33.75 -1.83
C GLY A 313 -56.16 32.63 -1.74
N THR A 314 -56.50 31.39 -2.10
CA THR A 314 -55.54 30.28 -2.11
C THR A 314 -54.65 30.31 -3.35
N PRO A 315 -53.35 30.01 -3.24
CA PRO A 315 -52.44 29.96 -4.38
C PRO A 315 -52.85 28.90 -5.41
N GLU A 316 -52.64 29.21 -6.69
CA GLU A 316 -52.69 28.23 -7.77
C GLU A 316 -51.37 27.46 -7.80
N ARG A 317 -51.38 26.24 -7.28
CA ARG A 317 -50.25 25.32 -7.29
C ARG A 317 -50.74 23.94 -7.70
N SER A 318 -49.93 23.25 -8.49
CA SER A 318 -50.11 21.83 -8.73
C SER A 318 -49.25 21.05 -7.74
N ASP A 319 -49.88 20.38 -6.78
CA ASP A 319 -49.21 19.46 -5.85
C ASP A 319 -49.20 18.03 -6.42
N ILE A 320 -48.91 17.89 -7.72
CA ILE A 320 -48.67 16.61 -8.40
C ILE A 320 -47.18 16.49 -8.67
N ARG A 321 -46.54 15.42 -8.17
CA ARG A 321 -45.21 15.02 -8.62
C ARG A 321 -45.35 14.14 -9.84
N ARG A 322 -44.80 14.56 -10.97
CA ARG A 322 -44.97 13.87 -12.24
C ARG A 322 -44.08 12.64 -12.33
N ARG A 323 -44.52 11.62 -13.07
CA ARG A 323 -43.69 10.46 -13.38
C ARG A 323 -42.34 10.91 -13.94
N GLY A 324 -41.27 10.44 -13.31
CA GLY A 324 -39.90 10.69 -13.73
C GLY A 324 -39.39 12.11 -13.49
N GLU A 325 -40.10 12.92 -12.69
CA GLU A 325 -39.67 14.26 -12.32
C GLU A 325 -38.32 14.27 -11.59
N ASP A 326 -38.05 13.27 -10.74
CA ASP A 326 -36.75 13.14 -10.07
C ASP A 326 -35.74 12.40 -10.95
N ARG A 327 -36.17 11.32 -11.63
CA ARG A 327 -35.34 10.49 -12.52
C ARG A 327 -36.17 9.85 -13.63
N ALA A 328 -35.71 9.99 -14.87
CA ALA A 328 -36.23 9.22 -16.01
C ALA A 328 -35.45 7.90 -16.19
N PRO A 329 -36.05 6.87 -16.81
CA PRO A 329 -35.32 5.67 -17.21
C PRO A 329 -34.11 6.03 -18.09
N GLY A 330 -32.95 5.45 -17.78
CA GLY A 330 -31.68 5.75 -18.44
C GLY A 330 -30.86 6.87 -17.79
N ASP A 331 -31.42 7.64 -16.85
CA ASP A 331 -30.66 8.69 -16.16
C ASP A 331 -29.52 8.11 -15.31
N PRO A 332 -28.35 8.77 -15.25
CA PRO A 332 -27.21 8.29 -14.47
C PRO A 332 -27.50 8.35 -12.97
N VAL A 333 -27.41 7.22 -12.27
CA VAL A 333 -27.59 7.13 -10.82
C VAL A 333 -26.24 7.29 -10.11
N ALA A 334 -25.25 6.48 -10.50
CA ALA A 334 -23.90 6.54 -9.95
C ALA A 334 -22.86 6.02 -10.97
N PRO A 335 -21.67 6.63 -11.04
CA PRO A 335 -20.59 6.17 -11.91
C PRO A 335 -19.90 4.91 -11.38
N ALA A 336 -19.06 4.29 -12.20
CA ALA A 336 -18.11 3.28 -11.74
C ALA A 336 -17.19 3.87 -10.64
N GLY A 337 -16.79 3.02 -9.69
CA GLY A 337 -16.00 3.38 -8.53
C GLY A 337 -16.82 3.98 -7.38
N THR A 338 -18.14 4.18 -7.51
CA THR A 338 -18.95 4.61 -6.36
C THR A 338 -19.01 3.50 -5.30
N PRO A 339 -18.66 3.77 -4.03
CA PRO A 339 -18.78 2.78 -2.96
C PRO A 339 -20.23 2.36 -2.70
N VAL A 340 -20.43 1.07 -2.43
CA VAL A 340 -21.74 0.51 -2.07
C VAL A 340 -22.07 0.87 -0.62
N THR A 341 -22.71 2.03 -0.46
CA THR A 341 -23.22 2.57 0.81
C THR A 341 -24.73 2.38 0.95
N ALA A 342 -25.27 2.63 2.14
CA ALA A 342 -26.73 2.63 2.34
C ALA A 342 -27.45 3.65 1.42
N ALA A 343 -26.82 4.81 1.18
CA ALA A 343 -27.36 5.81 0.27
C ALA A 343 -27.39 5.32 -1.18
N LEU A 344 -26.33 4.65 -1.66
CA LEU A 344 -26.32 4.07 -3.00
C LEU A 344 -27.40 3.00 -3.15
N VAL A 345 -27.50 2.07 -2.18
CA VAL A 345 -28.50 0.99 -2.20
C VAL A 345 -29.92 1.58 -2.25
N SER A 346 -30.19 2.60 -1.43
CA SER A 346 -31.50 3.27 -1.42
C SER A 346 -31.79 4.00 -2.74
N ALA A 347 -30.82 4.74 -3.28
CA ALA A 347 -30.99 5.48 -4.53
C ALA A 347 -31.19 4.54 -5.72
N ALA A 348 -30.44 3.44 -5.79
CA ALA A 348 -30.55 2.43 -6.83
C ALA A 348 -31.90 1.69 -6.77
N ALA A 349 -32.31 1.27 -5.56
CA ALA A 349 -33.59 0.59 -5.36
C ALA A 349 -34.80 1.47 -5.72
N ALA A 350 -34.70 2.78 -5.51
CA ALA A 350 -35.78 3.71 -5.87
C ALA A 350 -36.08 3.75 -7.38
N VAL A 351 -35.15 3.29 -8.22
CA VAL A 351 -35.25 3.26 -9.69
C VAL A 351 -35.08 1.84 -10.27
N GLU A 352 -35.48 0.82 -9.50
CA GLU A 352 -35.43 -0.62 -9.89
C GLU A 352 -34.05 -1.19 -10.21
N VAL A 353 -33.00 -0.65 -9.60
CA VAL A 353 -31.65 -1.23 -9.70
C VAL A 353 -31.31 -1.91 -8.38
N THR A 354 -31.44 -3.24 -8.35
CA THR A 354 -31.10 -4.07 -7.18
C THR A 354 -29.76 -4.78 -7.32
N GLU A 355 -29.33 -5.05 -8.55
CA GLU A 355 -28.06 -5.71 -8.89
C GLU A 355 -27.16 -4.79 -9.71
N ALA A 356 -25.85 -4.93 -9.52
CA ALA A 356 -24.86 -4.23 -10.33
C ALA A 356 -23.55 -5.01 -10.39
N PRO A 357 -22.71 -4.81 -11.43
CA PRO A 357 -21.35 -5.29 -11.41
C PRO A 357 -20.55 -4.52 -10.35
N VAL A 358 -19.87 -5.23 -9.46
CA VAL A 358 -19.11 -4.69 -8.31
C VAL A 358 -17.73 -5.33 -8.19
N ARG A 359 -16.83 -4.68 -7.45
CA ARG A 359 -15.57 -5.26 -6.95
C ARG A 359 -15.57 -5.24 -5.43
N GLY A 360 -15.17 -6.34 -4.80
CA GLY A 360 -15.21 -6.50 -3.35
C GLY A 360 -16.57 -6.99 -2.83
N PRO A 361 -16.84 -6.88 -1.51
CA PRO A 361 -15.99 -6.28 -0.49
C PRO A 361 -14.67 -7.03 -0.34
N VAL A 362 -13.62 -6.34 0.10
CA VAL A 362 -12.32 -6.97 0.38
C VAL A 362 -12.50 -7.98 1.54
N ARG A 363 -12.15 -9.24 1.33
CA ARG A 363 -12.24 -10.32 2.33
C ARG A 363 -10.92 -10.47 3.07
N ALA A 364 -10.92 -10.23 4.38
CA ALA A 364 -9.72 -10.27 5.20
C ALA A 364 -9.69 -11.42 6.21
N ARG A 365 -8.56 -12.13 6.27
CA ARG A 365 -8.25 -13.08 7.35
C ARG A 365 -7.27 -12.43 8.32
N ILE A 366 -7.57 -12.54 9.61
CA ILE A 366 -6.77 -11.96 10.69
C ILE A 366 -5.80 -13.02 11.21
N VAL A 367 -4.53 -12.67 11.34
CA VAL A 367 -3.48 -13.53 11.87
C VAL A 367 -2.87 -12.82 13.07
N MET A 368 -3.05 -13.40 14.25
CA MET A 368 -2.48 -12.88 15.49
C MET A 368 -1.20 -13.65 15.79
N THR A 369 -0.06 -12.98 15.92
CA THR A 369 1.23 -13.62 16.21
C THR A 369 1.65 -13.38 17.66
N GLY A 370 2.51 -14.25 18.19
CA GLY A 370 3.15 -14.11 19.50
C GLY A 370 2.58 -15.10 20.52
N ASP A 371 3.39 -16.08 20.92
CA ASP A 371 3.02 -17.13 21.88
C ASP A 371 2.73 -16.56 23.28
N GLU A 372 3.19 -15.34 23.57
CA GLU A 372 2.84 -14.59 24.76
C GLU A 372 1.39 -14.08 24.76
N ILE A 373 0.74 -14.01 23.60
CA ILE A 373 -0.61 -13.46 23.46
C ILE A 373 -1.65 -14.54 23.74
N ARG A 374 -2.36 -14.38 24.86
CA ARG A 374 -3.44 -15.29 25.25
C ARG A 374 -4.82 -14.68 25.02
N SER A 375 -5.63 -15.34 24.21
CA SER A 375 -7.03 -14.95 23.96
C SER A 375 -7.96 -15.32 25.12
N GLU A 376 -7.93 -16.56 25.60
CA GLU A 376 -8.93 -17.11 26.54
C GLU A 376 -8.31 -17.71 27.80
N GLY A 377 -9.09 -17.76 28.89
CA GLY A 377 -8.65 -18.32 30.18
C GLY A 377 -7.63 -17.45 30.93
N PRO A 378 -7.16 -17.90 32.12
CA PRO A 378 -6.24 -17.13 32.95
C PRO A 378 -4.87 -16.96 32.26
N LEU A 379 -4.22 -15.81 32.49
CA LEU A 379 -2.86 -15.58 32.01
C LEU A 379 -1.87 -16.47 32.77
N GLN A 380 -0.90 -17.03 32.06
CA GLN A 380 0.26 -17.69 32.65
C GLN A 380 1.43 -16.71 32.73
N THR A 381 2.47 -17.08 33.48
CA THR A 381 3.70 -16.29 33.56
C THR A 381 4.28 -16.00 32.18
N GLY A 382 4.58 -14.74 31.89
CA GLY A 382 5.12 -14.31 30.59
C GLY A 382 4.06 -14.04 29.51
N GLN A 383 2.76 -14.25 29.79
CA GLN A 383 1.68 -13.98 28.84
C GLN A 383 1.00 -12.63 29.08
N THR A 384 0.51 -12.03 28.00
CA THR A 384 -0.37 -10.86 28.02
C THR A 384 -1.72 -11.18 27.36
N ARG A 385 -2.73 -10.39 27.66
CA ARG A 385 -4.08 -10.57 27.11
C ARG A 385 -4.15 -10.07 25.68
N ASP A 386 -4.78 -10.85 24.80
CA ASP A 386 -5.21 -10.35 23.50
C ASP A 386 -6.23 -9.21 23.67
N SER A 387 -5.80 -7.98 23.44
CA SER A 387 -6.60 -6.76 23.62
C SER A 387 -7.09 -6.16 22.30
N ILE A 388 -6.70 -6.72 21.16
CA ILE A 388 -7.07 -6.21 19.83
C ILE A 388 -7.79 -7.23 18.97
N GLY A 389 -7.44 -8.52 19.08
CA GLY A 389 -8.05 -9.59 18.32
C GLY A 389 -9.58 -9.59 18.41
N PRO A 390 -10.20 -9.34 19.58
CA PRO A 390 -11.66 -9.29 19.71
C PRO A 390 -12.34 -8.15 18.92
N ILE A 391 -11.67 -7.02 18.71
CA ILE A 391 -12.26 -5.82 18.09
C ILE A 391 -11.84 -5.61 16.63
N LEU A 392 -10.79 -6.29 16.16
CA LEU A 392 -10.32 -6.17 14.78
C LEU A 392 -11.40 -6.44 13.73
N PRO A 393 -12.30 -7.44 13.88
CA PRO A 393 -13.39 -7.66 12.93
C PRO A 393 -14.29 -6.43 12.74
N ASP A 394 -14.60 -5.72 13.82
CA ASP A 394 -15.48 -4.54 13.78
C ASP A 394 -14.76 -3.34 13.14
N LEU A 395 -13.48 -3.14 13.48
CA LEU A 395 -12.64 -2.10 12.85
C LEU A 395 -12.48 -2.31 11.34
N LEU A 396 -12.27 -3.57 10.92
CA LEU A 396 -12.19 -3.93 9.51
C LEU A 396 -13.53 -3.69 8.80
N THR A 397 -14.64 -4.10 9.42
CA THR A 397 -15.99 -3.89 8.88
C THR A 397 -16.27 -2.40 8.68
N ALA A 398 -15.89 -1.55 9.64
CA ALA A 398 -16.02 -0.10 9.52
C ALA A 398 -15.15 0.50 8.40
N CYS A 399 -14.05 -0.15 8.03
CA CYS A 399 -13.23 0.20 6.89
C CYS A 399 -13.74 -0.38 5.56
N GLY A 400 -14.90 -1.05 5.53
CA GLY A 400 -15.46 -1.68 4.32
C GLY A 400 -14.84 -3.05 3.98
N ILE A 401 -14.12 -3.67 4.93
CA ILE A 401 -13.48 -4.96 4.79
C ILE A 401 -14.32 -6.03 5.48
N ARG A 402 -14.59 -7.15 4.81
CA ARG A 402 -15.32 -8.30 5.36
C ARG A 402 -14.36 -9.27 6.06
N PRO A 403 -14.38 -9.42 7.39
CA PRO A 403 -13.58 -10.42 8.08
C PRO A 403 -14.10 -11.82 7.75
N ILE A 404 -13.21 -12.76 7.40
CA ILE A 404 -13.56 -14.15 7.07
C ILE A 404 -13.01 -15.17 8.07
N GLY A 405 -12.29 -14.72 9.08
CA GLY A 405 -11.77 -15.59 10.14
C GLY A 405 -10.57 -14.99 10.85
N ARG A 406 -10.21 -15.62 11.98
CA ARG A 406 -9.06 -15.26 12.79
C ARG A 406 -8.29 -16.53 13.13
N VAL A 407 -6.99 -16.49 12.97
CA VAL A 407 -6.07 -17.57 13.34
C VAL A 407 -4.97 -17.02 14.25
N HIS A 408 -4.47 -17.88 15.14
CA HIS A 408 -3.30 -17.58 15.94
C HIS A 408 -2.10 -18.28 15.31
N LEU A 409 -1.05 -17.51 15.01
CA LEU A 409 0.19 -18.00 14.48
C LEU A 409 1.19 -18.20 15.61
N ARG A 410 1.62 -19.44 15.80
CA ARG A 410 2.68 -19.78 16.75
C ARG A 410 4.03 -19.30 16.26
N ASP A 411 4.94 -18.97 17.17
CA ASP A 411 6.31 -18.59 16.84
C ASP A 411 7.13 -19.83 16.45
N THR A 412 7.08 -20.18 15.16
CA THR A 412 7.89 -21.26 14.58
C THR A 412 8.74 -20.73 13.44
N PRO A 413 9.90 -21.37 13.13
CA PRO A 413 10.78 -20.91 12.05
C PRO A 413 10.12 -20.77 10.68
N HIS A 414 8.99 -21.47 10.45
CA HIS A 414 8.26 -21.54 9.19
C HIS A 414 6.80 -21.07 9.28
N GLY A 415 6.37 -20.52 10.42
CA GLY A 415 4.97 -20.20 10.63
C GLY A 415 4.43 -19.18 9.62
N PHE A 416 5.22 -18.14 9.31
CA PHE A 416 4.83 -17.18 8.29
C PHE A 416 4.75 -17.81 6.89
N ASP A 417 5.65 -18.74 6.56
CA ASP A 417 5.60 -19.44 5.26
C ASP A 417 4.29 -20.23 5.11
N GLU A 418 3.87 -20.93 6.16
CA GLU A 418 2.59 -21.69 6.17
C GLU A 418 1.38 -20.78 5.99
N VAL A 419 1.37 -19.62 6.68
CA VAL A 419 0.28 -18.64 6.56
C VAL A 419 0.21 -18.05 5.16
N LEU A 420 1.34 -17.66 4.58
CA LEU A 420 1.39 -17.13 3.22
C LEU A 420 1.00 -18.20 2.19
N ALA A 421 1.42 -19.44 2.39
CA ALA A 421 1.05 -20.57 1.52
C ALA A 421 -0.45 -20.90 1.59
N SER A 422 -1.12 -20.63 2.73
CA SER A 422 -2.56 -20.87 2.91
C SER A 422 -3.49 -19.98 2.07
N VAL A 423 -2.92 -19.02 1.32
CA VAL A 423 -3.62 -18.11 0.40
C VAL A 423 -2.97 -18.08 -0.98
N SER A 424 -2.40 -19.23 -1.38
CA SER A 424 -1.73 -19.39 -2.67
C SER A 424 -2.70 -19.43 -3.84
N ASP A 425 -3.96 -19.83 -3.61
CA ASP A 425 -4.97 -19.89 -4.67
C ASP A 425 -5.75 -18.56 -4.78
N PRO A 426 -5.95 -18.04 -6.01
CA PRO A 426 -6.76 -16.84 -6.22
C PRO A 426 -8.18 -17.03 -5.67
N GLY A 427 -8.59 -16.14 -4.75
CA GLY A 427 -9.95 -16.10 -4.18
C GLY A 427 -10.10 -16.68 -2.77
N ASP A 428 -9.05 -17.28 -2.20
CA ASP A 428 -9.04 -17.75 -0.80
C ASP A 428 -9.28 -16.62 0.19
N CYS A 429 -8.50 -15.54 0.04
CA CYS A 429 -8.70 -14.26 0.70
C CYS A 429 -8.09 -13.13 -0.14
N ASP A 430 -8.57 -11.92 0.08
CA ASP A 430 -8.06 -10.73 -0.60
C ASP A 430 -6.98 -10.02 0.23
N LEU A 431 -7.05 -10.18 1.57
CA LEU A 431 -6.21 -9.49 2.54
C LEU A 431 -5.85 -10.40 3.73
N LEU A 432 -4.55 -10.52 4.02
CA LEU A 432 -4.04 -11.03 5.28
C LEU A 432 -3.69 -9.85 6.18
N VAL A 433 -4.37 -9.73 7.32
CA VAL A 433 -4.03 -8.74 8.37
C VAL A 433 -3.24 -9.47 9.45
N ILE A 434 -1.93 -9.26 9.46
CA ILE A 434 -1.02 -9.94 10.39
C ILE A 434 -0.63 -8.97 11.49
N VAL A 435 -1.00 -9.23 12.74
CA VAL A 435 -0.68 -8.37 13.88
C VAL A 435 0.35 -9.02 14.79
N GLY A 436 1.38 -8.27 15.16
CA GLY A 436 2.51 -8.77 15.97
C GLY A 436 3.76 -9.08 15.15
N ALA A 437 3.66 -9.11 13.82
CA ALA A 437 4.74 -9.42 12.91
C ALA A 437 5.72 -8.25 12.68
N THR A 438 5.97 -7.41 13.68
CA THR A 438 6.89 -6.27 13.52
C THR A 438 7.83 -5.96 14.71
N GLY A 439 7.95 -6.85 15.71
CA GLY A 439 9.05 -6.78 16.69
C GLY A 439 10.39 -7.10 16.02
N SER A 440 11.54 -6.77 16.63
CA SER A 440 12.87 -6.92 16.00
C SER A 440 13.15 -8.33 15.44
N GLY A 441 12.57 -9.39 16.03
CA GLY A 441 12.63 -10.75 15.47
C GLY A 441 11.51 -11.06 14.46
N ALA A 442 10.25 -10.91 14.86
CA ALA A 442 9.10 -11.30 14.03
C ALA A 442 8.95 -10.46 12.74
N ALA A 443 9.37 -9.19 12.75
CA ALA A 443 9.40 -8.34 11.55
C ALA A 443 10.31 -8.91 10.47
N ASP A 444 11.48 -9.37 10.89
CA ASP A 444 12.49 -9.89 10.00
C ASP A 444 12.07 -11.27 9.49
N GLN A 445 11.42 -12.09 10.33
CA GLN A 445 10.82 -13.35 9.89
C GLN A 445 9.72 -13.15 8.83
N LEU A 446 8.77 -12.23 9.06
CA LEU A 446 7.71 -11.94 8.07
C LEU A 446 8.31 -11.41 6.77
N ARG A 447 9.27 -10.48 6.82
CA ARG A 447 9.94 -9.98 5.61
C ARG A 447 10.66 -11.09 4.86
N ALA A 448 11.40 -11.94 5.57
CA ALA A 448 12.07 -13.09 4.96
C ALA A 448 11.07 -14.07 4.32
N ALA A 449 9.93 -14.32 4.95
CA ALA A 449 8.86 -15.15 4.40
C ALA A 449 8.24 -14.52 3.15
N LEU A 450 7.99 -13.20 3.15
CA LEU A 450 7.52 -12.47 1.96
C LEU A 450 8.50 -12.60 0.78
N HIS A 451 9.81 -12.51 1.03
CA HIS A 451 10.82 -12.73 -0.02
C HIS A 451 10.82 -14.17 -0.54
N ARG A 452 10.69 -15.16 0.35
CA ARG A 452 10.60 -16.58 -0.06
C ARG A 452 9.33 -16.87 -0.85
N ALA A 453 8.23 -16.19 -0.53
CA ALA A 453 6.98 -16.27 -1.26
C ALA A 453 6.96 -15.42 -2.56
N GLU A 454 8.11 -14.82 -2.93
CA GLU A 454 8.25 -13.94 -4.11
C GLU A 454 7.23 -12.79 -4.13
N ALA A 455 6.84 -12.30 -2.93
CA ALA A 455 5.89 -11.22 -2.79
C ALA A 455 6.48 -9.90 -3.30
N HIS A 456 5.63 -9.11 -3.97
CA HIS A 456 5.97 -7.74 -4.33
C HIS A 456 5.76 -6.81 -3.13
N ILE A 457 6.84 -6.38 -2.48
CA ILE A 457 6.78 -5.46 -1.33
C ILE A 457 6.50 -4.03 -1.83
N LEU A 458 5.30 -3.54 -1.51
CA LEU A 458 4.81 -2.22 -1.90
C LEU A 458 5.24 -1.13 -0.90
N VAL A 459 5.14 -1.45 0.39
CA VAL A 459 5.53 -0.57 1.50
C VAL A 459 6.36 -1.40 2.46
N HIS A 460 7.67 -1.15 2.54
CA HIS A 460 8.56 -1.93 3.43
C HIS A 460 8.50 -1.46 4.89
N ARG A 461 8.37 -0.15 5.09
CA ARG A 461 8.29 0.57 6.36
C ARG A 461 7.57 1.91 6.17
N LEU A 462 6.90 2.39 7.22
CA LEU A 462 6.29 3.72 7.25
C LEU A 462 7.17 4.74 7.98
N ARG A 463 7.19 5.98 7.49
CA ARG A 463 7.75 7.14 8.19
C ARG A 463 6.66 7.73 9.09
N LEU A 464 6.34 7.02 10.16
CA LEU A 464 5.20 7.32 11.04
C LEU A 464 5.45 6.83 12.46
N ARG A 465 4.96 7.56 13.48
CA ARG A 465 4.99 7.11 14.87
C ARG A 465 3.64 7.28 15.59
N PRO A 466 3.07 6.22 16.16
CA PRO A 466 3.48 4.82 16.05
C PRO A 466 3.18 4.24 14.66
N GLY A 467 3.75 3.08 14.31
CA GLY A 467 3.46 2.41 13.04
C GLY A 467 4.62 2.22 12.07
N GLY A 468 5.82 2.72 12.39
CA GLY A 468 6.92 2.75 11.42
C GLY A 468 7.47 1.39 10.96
N SER A 469 7.03 0.30 11.56
CA SER A 469 7.42 -1.06 11.24
C SER A 469 6.41 -1.80 10.34
N THR A 470 5.30 -1.15 9.99
CA THR A 470 4.27 -1.67 9.08
C THR A 470 4.85 -2.04 7.72
N VAL A 471 4.41 -3.18 7.18
CA VAL A 471 4.75 -3.67 5.84
C VAL A 471 3.46 -3.94 5.05
N VAL A 472 3.47 -3.62 3.75
CA VAL A 472 2.43 -4.01 2.80
C VAL A 472 3.07 -4.67 1.60
N ALA A 473 2.59 -5.85 1.23
CA ALA A 473 3.07 -6.60 0.07
C ALA A 473 1.91 -7.26 -0.67
N GLU A 474 2.10 -7.56 -1.95
CA GLU A 474 1.17 -8.36 -2.76
C GLU A 474 1.83 -9.70 -3.10
N LEU A 475 1.14 -10.81 -2.81
CA LEU A 475 1.58 -12.16 -3.14
C LEU A 475 1.36 -12.45 -4.64
N PRO A 476 2.03 -13.46 -5.22
CA PRO A 476 1.75 -13.91 -6.60
C PRO A 476 0.28 -14.29 -6.84
N SER A 477 -0.43 -14.75 -5.81
CA SER A 477 -1.88 -15.01 -5.84
C SER A 477 -2.75 -13.75 -5.88
N THR A 478 -2.13 -12.56 -5.86
CA THR A 478 -2.72 -11.22 -5.73
C THR A 478 -3.30 -10.89 -4.34
N ALA A 479 -3.22 -11.82 -3.37
CA ALA A 479 -3.61 -11.53 -2.00
C ALA A 479 -2.66 -10.48 -1.40
N THR A 480 -3.22 -9.47 -0.73
CA THR A 480 -2.44 -8.42 -0.08
C THR A 480 -2.09 -8.84 1.35
N VAL A 481 -0.86 -8.60 1.79
CA VAL A 481 -0.43 -8.79 3.19
C VAL A 481 -0.27 -7.42 3.83
N LEU A 482 -0.99 -7.16 4.91
CA LEU A 482 -0.84 -5.99 5.78
C LEU A 482 -0.25 -6.44 7.12
N GLY A 483 1.06 -6.26 7.27
CA GLY A 483 1.77 -6.51 8.53
C GLY A 483 1.70 -5.31 9.45
N LEU A 484 1.01 -5.46 10.59
CA LEU A 484 0.76 -4.42 11.59
C LEU A 484 1.63 -4.61 12.83
N PRO A 485 1.97 -3.51 13.54
CA PRO A 485 2.73 -3.61 14.78
C PRO A 485 2.03 -4.40 15.87
N GLY A 486 2.78 -5.11 16.71
CA GLY A 486 2.22 -5.86 17.84
C GLY A 486 1.64 -4.99 18.95
N ASN A 487 2.06 -3.72 19.02
CA ASN A 487 1.50 -2.77 19.99
C ASN A 487 0.04 -2.43 19.64
N PRO A 488 -0.94 -2.66 20.54
CA PRO A 488 -2.36 -2.49 20.26
C PRO A 488 -2.76 -1.17 19.58
N PHE A 489 -2.37 -0.03 20.18
CA PHE A 489 -2.70 1.28 19.60
C PHE A 489 -2.02 1.50 18.26
N ALA A 490 -0.77 1.05 18.12
CA ALA A 490 -0.03 1.19 16.87
C ALA A 490 -0.72 0.41 15.75
N ALA A 491 -1.12 -0.84 16.00
CA ALA A 491 -1.87 -1.67 15.07
C ALA A 491 -3.13 -0.96 14.57
N VAL A 492 -3.99 -0.52 15.50
CA VAL A 492 -5.27 0.14 15.17
C VAL A 492 -5.04 1.46 14.44
N ALA A 493 -4.12 2.30 14.91
CA ALA A 493 -3.81 3.57 14.26
C ALA A 493 -3.33 3.37 12.82
N THR A 494 -2.43 2.40 12.58
CA THR A 494 -1.96 2.10 11.22
C THR A 494 -3.01 1.44 10.35
N LEU A 495 -3.87 0.58 10.93
CA LEU A 495 -4.98 -0.03 10.22
C LEU A 495 -5.94 1.05 9.71
N LEU A 496 -6.40 1.94 10.59
CA LEU A 496 -7.31 3.03 10.23
C LEU A 496 -6.67 4.01 9.22
N ALA A 497 -5.36 4.22 9.31
CA ALA A 497 -4.65 5.09 8.38
C ALA A 497 -4.50 4.50 6.96
N LEU A 498 -4.37 3.17 6.82
CA LEU A 498 -4.06 2.53 5.53
C LEU A 498 -5.24 1.78 4.90
N ALA A 499 -6.13 1.19 5.70
CA ALA A 499 -7.20 0.32 5.22
C ALA A 499 -8.11 0.98 4.17
N PRO A 500 -8.51 2.27 4.29
CA PRO A 500 -9.30 2.93 3.24
C PRO A 500 -8.58 2.94 1.88
N ALA A 501 -7.31 3.31 1.85
CA ALA A 501 -6.52 3.34 0.60
C ALA A 501 -6.31 1.95 0.00
N LEU A 502 -6.18 0.92 0.86
CA LEU A 502 -6.12 -0.48 0.42
C LEU A 502 -7.44 -0.90 -0.23
N VAL A 503 -8.58 -0.62 0.41
CA VAL A 503 -9.91 -0.92 -0.14
C VAL A 503 -10.12 -0.18 -1.46
N GLU A 504 -9.77 1.11 -1.52
CA GLU A 504 -9.82 1.93 -2.73
C GLU A 504 -9.01 1.30 -3.87
N GLY A 505 -7.76 0.88 -3.62
CA GLY A 505 -6.92 0.23 -4.63
C GLY A 505 -7.47 -1.11 -5.12
N ARG A 506 -7.95 -1.96 -4.19
CA ARG A 506 -8.49 -3.30 -4.51
C ARG A 506 -9.85 -3.23 -5.22
N THR A 507 -10.68 -2.25 -4.91
CA THR A 507 -12.06 -2.15 -5.45
C THR A 507 -12.21 -1.10 -6.56
N ALA A 508 -11.19 -0.27 -6.78
CA ALA A 508 -11.28 0.95 -7.59
C ALA A 508 -12.33 1.95 -7.07
N ALA A 509 -12.62 1.93 -5.76
CA ALA A 509 -13.50 2.90 -5.14
C ALA A 509 -12.92 4.33 -5.27
N GLN A 510 -13.81 5.31 -5.46
CA GLN A 510 -13.45 6.72 -5.39
C GLN A 510 -13.00 7.06 -3.96
N PRO A 511 -11.84 7.72 -3.78
CA PRO A 511 -11.35 8.04 -2.46
C PRO A 511 -12.31 8.92 -1.67
N ALA A 512 -12.50 8.57 -0.39
CA ALA A 512 -13.28 9.41 0.51
C ALA A 512 -12.56 10.76 0.73
N ARG A 513 -13.34 11.84 0.87
CA ARG A 513 -12.77 13.14 1.23
C ARG A 513 -12.27 13.09 2.68
N PRO A 514 -10.98 13.37 2.94
CA PRO A 514 -10.47 13.40 4.31
C PRO A 514 -11.18 14.45 5.14
N VAL A 515 -11.46 14.14 6.41
CA VAL A 515 -11.95 15.12 7.39
C VAL A 515 -10.74 15.89 7.90
N VAL A 516 -10.68 17.19 7.64
CA VAL A 516 -9.52 18.03 7.98
C VAL A 516 -9.97 19.21 8.84
N GLY A 517 -9.21 19.50 9.90
CA GLY A 517 -9.47 20.63 10.80
C GLY A 517 -8.19 21.10 11.51
N PRO A 518 -8.19 22.30 12.13
CA PRO A 518 -7.04 22.77 12.88
C PRO A 518 -6.80 21.91 14.13
N LEU A 519 -5.53 21.61 14.42
CA LEU A 519 -5.10 21.00 15.68
C LEU A 519 -4.59 22.11 16.62
N HIS A 520 -5.29 22.33 17.73
CA HIS A 520 -5.05 23.48 18.59
C HIS A 520 -3.76 23.41 19.40
N ASN A 521 -3.28 22.20 19.71
CA ASN A 521 -2.07 21.96 20.50
C ASN A 521 -1.01 21.17 19.71
N ALA A 522 -0.91 21.39 18.40
CA ALA A 522 0.02 20.65 17.54
C ALA A 522 1.48 20.81 17.98
N GLY A 523 1.88 21.97 18.50
CA GLY A 523 3.24 22.22 18.98
C GLY A 523 3.66 21.33 20.15
N GLU A 524 2.71 20.86 20.96
CA GLU A 524 2.96 19.91 22.08
C GLU A 524 3.17 18.47 21.59
N ILE A 525 2.66 18.14 20.40
CA ILE A 525 2.61 16.78 19.84
C ILE A 525 3.69 16.56 18.78
N ALA A 526 4.00 17.61 18.02
CA ALA A 526 4.87 17.57 16.85
C ALA A 526 6.25 16.98 17.16
N ALA A 527 6.79 16.27 16.17
CA ALA A 527 8.11 15.64 16.23
C ALA A 527 8.80 15.72 14.86
N SER A 528 10.01 15.18 14.75
CA SER A 528 10.74 15.07 13.47
C SER A 528 10.12 14.08 12.47
N VAL A 529 9.14 13.29 12.92
CA VAL A 529 8.40 12.29 12.15
C VAL A 529 6.91 12.49 12.41
N PRO A 530 6.02 12.32 11.39
CA PRO A 530 4.59 12.41 11.59
C PRO A 530 4.08 11.51 12.72
N ARG A 531 3.08 12.00 13.46
CA ARG A 531 2.49 11.33 14.61
C ARG A 531 1.04 10.96 14.34
N ILE A 532 0.59 9.82 14.86
CA ILE A 532 -0.83 9.56 15.04
C ILE A 532 -1.13 9.54 16.53
N VAL A 533 -2.07 10.38 16.95
CA VAL A 533 -2.46 10.52 18.36
C VAL A 533 -3.98 10.50 18.53
N PRO A 534 -4.51 10.05 19.68
CA PRO A 534 -5.91 10.24 20.04
C PRO A 534 -6.29 11.72 20.05
N ALA A 535 -7.53 12.05 19.67
CA ALA A 535 -8.01 13.43 19.66
C ALA A 535 -9.48 13.55 20.07
N ARG A 536 -9.83 14.71 20.63
CA ARG A 536 -11.22 15.14 20.86
C ARG A 536 -11.61 16.26 19.92
N HIS A 537 -12.88 16.30 19.57
CA HIS A 537 -13.52 17.47 18.96
C HIS A 537 -13.56 18.62 19.96
N GLU A 538 -13.18 19.81 19.50
CA GLU A 538 -13.43 21.04 20.24
C GLU A 538 -14.76 21.67 19.81
N PRO A 539 -15.60 22.18 20.72
CA PRO A 539 -16.87 22.83 20.38
C PRO A 539 -16.74 23.98 19.36
N GLY A 540 -15.59 24.68 19.36
CA GLY A 540 -15.26 25.74 18.40
C GLY A 540 -14.78 25.24 17.03
N GLY A 541 -14.79 23.93 16.81
CA GLY A 541 -14.24 23.27 15.62
C GLY A 541 -12.76 22.90 15.78
N GLY A 542 -12.32 21.94 14.97
CA GLY A 542 -10.97 21.39 15.07
C GLY A 542 -10.82 20.40 16.22
N TRP A 543 -9.56 20.15 16.59
CA TRP A 543 -9.19 19.04 17.45
C TRP A 543 -8.18 19.44 18.51
N THR A 544 -8.23 18.77 19.65
CA THR A 544 -7.15 18.74 20.65
C THR A 544 -6.62 17.32 20.73
N GLY A 545 -5.33 17.14 20.50
CA GLY A 545 -4.67 15.83 20.48
C GLY A 545 -4.02 15.49 21.83
N ASP A 546 -3.85 14.20 22.09
CA ASP A 546 -3.15 13.72 23.29
C ASP A 546 -1.63 13.67 23.04
N PRO A 547 -0.80 14.46 23.76
CA PRO A 547 0.65 14.43 23.60
C PRO A 547 1.28 13.13 24.13
N ALA A 548 0.62 12.44 25.07
CA ALA A 548 1.15 11.27 25.78
C ALA A 548 0.51 9.97 25.28
N VAL A 549 0.96 9.49 24.11
CA VAL A 549 0.47 8.24 23.52
C VAL A 549 0.96 7.01 24.31
N ARG A 550 0.04 6.29 24.96
CA ARG A 550 0.29 4.96 25.53
C ARG A 550 -0.12 3.89 24.52
N THR A 551 0.82 3.02 24.13
CA THR A 551 0.60 2.08 23.02
C THR A 551 0.15 0.68 23.43
N ALA A 552 0.23 0.35 24.73
CA ALA A 552 0.01 -0.99 25.25
C ALA A 552 -1.45 -1.47 25.22
N HIS A 553 -2.40 -0.55 25.07
CA HIS A 553 -3.83 -0.82 25.01
C HIS A 553 -4.56 0.37 24.37
N LEU A 554 -5.86 0.23 24.09
CA LEU A 554 -6.69 1.31 23.54
C LEU A 554 -7.36 2.20 24.58
N GLY A 555 -7.05 2.05 25.87
CA GLY A 555 -7.65 2.88 26.94
C GLY A 555 -7.56 4.40 26.70
N GLY A 556 -6.54 4.88 25.97
CA GLY A 556 -6.43 6.30 25.59
C GLY A 556 -7.48 6.79 24.60
N LEU A 557 -8.29 5.89 24.02
CA LEU A 557 -9.40 6.19 23.12
C LEU A 557 -10.77 6.25 23.81
N LEU A 558 -10.90 5.81 25.07
CA LEU A 558 -12.21 5.64 25.73
C LEU A 558 -13.08 6.90 25.70
N ASP A 559 -12.46 8.05 25.93
CA ASP A 559 -13.17 9.33 25.91
C ASP A 559 -12.79 10.19 24.70
N ARG A 560 -12.26 9.61 23.61
CA ARG A 560 -11.78 10.36 22.44
C ARG A 560 -12.70 10.13 21.25
N ASP A 561 -12.76 11.10 20.36
CA ASP A 561 -13.64 11.03 19.18
C ASP A 561 -12.98 10.28 18.03
N GLY A 562 -11.64 10.28 18.00
CA GLY A 562 -10.89 9.56 16.99
C GLY A 562 -9.38 9.77 17.13
N LEU A 563 -8.69 9.73 15.99
CA LEU A 563 -7.25 9.98 15.88
C LEU A 563 -7.00 11.18 14.97
N VAL A 564 -5.85 11.84 15.13
CA VAL A 564 -5.36 12.84 14.17
C VAL A 564 -3.97 12.47 13.67
N ILE A 565 -3.70 12.77 12.39
CA ILE A 565 -2.39 12.63 11.78
C ILE A 565 -1.69 13.99 11.86
N VAL A 566 -0.70 14.10 12.74
CA VAL A 566 0.07 15.32 12.99
C VAL A 566 1.34 15.32 12.13
N PRO A 567 1.52 16.27 11.20
CA PRO A 567 2.74 16.36 10.39
C PRO A 567 4.00 16.58 11.24
N ALA A 568 5.16 16.25 10.67
CA ALA A 568 6.43 16.58 11.30
C ALA A 568 6.60 18.11 11.43
N GLY A 569 7.04 18.59 12.59
CA GLY A 569 7.23 20.02 12.86
C GLY A 569 5.95 20.86 12.81
N ALA A 570 4.77 20.25 12.96
CA ALA A 570 3.51 20.98 13.01
C ALA A 570 3.50 22.03 14.15
N VAL A 571 2.89 23.18 13.87
CA VAL A 571 2.64 24.26 14.85
C VAL A 571 1.14 24.38 15.11
N ASP A 572 0.75 25.04 16.20
CA ASP A 572 -0.66 25.17 16.57
C ASP A 572 -1.51 25.73 15.42
N ALA A 573 -2.75 25.25 15.34
CA ALA A 573 -3.69 25.46 14.24
C ALA A 573 -3.29 24.88 12.88
N THR A 574 -2.22 24.06 12.79
CA THR A 574 -1.95 23.24 11.61
C THR A 574 -3.18 22.41 11.27
N LYS A 575 -3.58 22.42 10.00
CA LYS A 575 -4.68 21.57 9.52
C LYS A 575 -4.23 20.12 9.46
N VAL A 576 -4.91 19.25 10.20
CA VAL A 576 -4.61 17.82 10.29
C VAL A 576 -5.81 16.99 9.84
N GLU A 577 -5.52 15.81 9.30
CA GLU A 577 -6.53 14.80 9.00
C GLU A 577 -7.00 14.12 10.30
N PHE A 578 -8.31 13.94 10.40
CA PHE A 578 -8.99 13.21 11.46
C PHE A 578 -9.43 11.83 10.95
N LEU A 579 -9.10 10.79 11.71
CA LEU A 579 -9.51 9.42 11.48
C LEU A 579 -10.56 9.05 12.54
N PRO A 580 -11.83 8.86 12.16
CA PRO A 580 -12.84 8.44 13.11
C PRO A 580 -12.53 7.03 13.62
N VAL A 581 -12.70 6.82 14.93
CA VAL A 581 -12.69 5.46 15.51
C VAL A 581 -14.13 4.95 15.50
N PRO A 582 -14.41 3.77 14.93
CA PRO A 582 -15.74 3.17 14.95
C PRO A 582 -16.25 3.05 16.39
N ARG A 583 -17.51 3.44 16.62
CA ARG A 583 -18.18 3.38 17.93
C ARG A 583 -19.16 2.23 18.01
#